data_AF-A0A4Z0A553-F1
#
_entry.id   AF-A0A4Z0A553-F1
#
_cell.length_a   1.000
_cell.length_b   1.000
_cell.length_c   1.000
_cell.angle_alpha   90.00
_cell.angle_beta   90.00
_cell.angle_gamma   90.00
#
_symmetry.space_group_name_H-M   'P 1'
#
loop_
_entity.id
_entity.type
_entity.pdbx_description
1 polymer ?
#
loop_
_entity_poly.entity_id
_entity_poly.type
_entity_poly.pdbx_seq_one_letter_code
_entity_poly.pdbx_strand_id
1 'polypeptide(L)'
;MTGADFDARTLMLGNAEYQIWQLFLRLALLLRDAGIRHPHLIANFDQTQVTVADNSGCTFEVEGSKQVAVANKEEKRAWTAVVGITAAGNVLPTQIVMKGGLARSLPSPNSPGYAESKELGLLFGLNAKNYWSNIPLLEEYLEKIVTSHFSAQKQRLGYPEDQECVVLLDCWSVHRSEEFRNLVRRRWPWLRLRYIPGGCTGLAQPCDVGIQRPYKLSIKRSQLDDIISKTLIHLESNDDPTELKLDSRIGTLRDRSVAWFVKAWKEISQVDLVKKSFEHCAVRGGFNLSFESLTSSAALKVLRELPQTDPVLWAKISSESVSESDNAEAVPNMELAEDEDPFADDADDDGDETALEPSVFMAQILSEPVSADCLPGAADTLDLEEVQIPDAEEFGRGKRRKTANKKYRGFEYH
;
A
#
# COMPACT_ATOMS: atom_id res chain seq x y z
N MET A 1 -3.11 11.22 -29.90
CA MET A 1 -4.22 11.35 -28.93
C MET A 1 -5.30 12.28 -29.48
N THR A 2 -6.57 11.86 -29.50
CA THR A 2 -7.66 12.68 -30.07
C THR A 2 -8.21 13.66 -29.04
N GLY A 3 -8.74 14.81 -29.48
CA GLY A 3 -9.26 15.86 -28.58
C GLY A 3 -10.38 15.42 -27.62
N ALA A 4 -11.00 14.25 -27.83
CA ALA A 4 -11.97 13.66 -26.91
C ALA A 4 -11.32 13.01 -25.67
N ASP A 5 -10.13 12.44 -25.79
CA ASP A 5 -9.40 11.85 -24.66
C ASP A 5 -8.84 12.91 -23.72
N PHE A 6 -8.45 14.07 -24.28
CA PHE A 6 -7.95 15.22 -23.51
C PHE A 6 -9.07 15.86 -22.66
N ASP A 7 -10.28 15.96 -23.22
CA ASP A 7 -11.45 16.53 -22.52
C ASP A 7 -11.95 15.58 -21.41
N ALA A 8 -11.96 14.26 -21.67
CA ALA A 8 -12.33 13.26 -20.66
C ALA A 8 -11.35 13.17 -19.49
N ARG A 9 -10.03 13.19 -19.74
CA ARG A 9 -9.01 13.22 -18.67
C ARG A 9 -9.11 14.51 -17.84
N THR A 10 -9.35 15.66 -18.47
CA THR A 10 -9.49 16.95 -17.77
C THR A 10 -10.75 17.00 -16.90
N LEU A 11 -11.88 16.50 -17.39
CA LEU A 11 -13.13 16.35 -16.63
C LEU A 11 -12.99 15.35 -15.46
N MET A 12 -12.31 14.23 -15.67
CA MET A 12 -12.04 13.22 -14.63
C MET A 12 -11.13 13.78 -13.53
N LEU A 13 -10.04 14.45 -13.90
CA LEU A 13 -9.11 15.11 -12.96
C LEU A 13 -9.79 16.22 -12.16
N GLY A 14 -10.62 17.05 -12.82
CA GLY A 14 -11.40 18.08 -12.14
C GLY A 14 -12.43 17.52 -11.14
N ASN A 15 -12.98 16.33 -11.42
CA ASN A 15 -13.87 15.64 -10.50
C ASN A 15 -13.10 15.04 -9.30
N ALA A 16 -11.98 14.36 -9.54
CA ALA A 16 -11.14 13.79 -8.48
C ALA A 16 -10.60 14.87 -7.54
N GLU A 17 -10.06 15.96 -8.08
CA GLU A 17 -9.57 17.10 -7.29
C GLU A 17 -10.68 17.70 -6.41
N TYR A 18 -11.90 17.84 -6.97
CA TYR A 18 -13.04 18.33 -6.21
C TYR A 18 -13.49 17.35 -5.11
N GLN A 19 -13.50 16.05 -5.37
CA GLN A 19 -13.84 15.04 -4.37
C GLN A 19 -12.82 14.99 -3.23
N ILE A 20 -11.53 15.04 -3.56
CA ILE A 20 -10.43 15.11 -2.59
C ILE A 20 -10.52 16.41 -1.77
N TRP A 21 -10.90 17.52 -2.39
CA TRP A 21 -11.18 18.76 -1.67
C TRP A 21 -12.33 18.62 -0.65
N GLN A 22 -13.42 17.94 -1.02
CA GLN A 22 -14.50 17.66 -0.08
C GLN A 22 -14.04 16.76 1.08
N LEU A 23 -13.22 15.73 0.80
CA LEU A 23 -12.60 14.90 1.82
C LEU A 23 -11.77 15.74 2.80
N PHE A 24 -10.87 16.59 2.28
CA PHE A 24 -10.03 17.47 3.09
C PHE A 24 -10.86 18.34 4.03
N LEU A 25 -11.91 18.98 3.51
CA LEU A 25 -12.80 19.82 4.32
C LEU A 25 -13.53 19.03 5.42
N ARG A 26 -14.02 17.83 5.10
CA ARG A 26 -14.69 16.96 6.09
C ARG A 26 -13.74 16.50 7.19
N LEU A 27 -12.50 16.16 6.85
CA LEU A 27 -11.48 15.76 7.82
C LEU A 27 -11.07 16.94 8.70
N ALA A 28 -10.80 18.10 8.12
CA ALA A 28 -10.46 19.30 8.88
C ALA A 28 -11.60 19.72 9.82
N LEU A 29 -12.85 19.64 9.35
CA LEU A 29 -14.04 19.90 10.15
C LEU A 29 -14.16 18.93 11.32
N LEU A 30 -14.04 17.62 11.04
CA LEU A 30 -14.08 16.57 12.06
C LEU A 30 -12.99 16.77 13.12
N LEU A 31 -11.74 16.97 12.72
CA LEU A 31 -10.62 17.16 13.65
C LEU A 31 -10.83 18.37 14.56
N ARG A 32 -11.37 19.46 14.00
CA ARG A 32 -11.70 20.68 14.76
C ARG A 32 -12.75 20.40 15.82
N ASP A 33 -13.88 19.80 15.41
CA ASP A 33 -15.07 19.62 16.25
C ASP A 33 -14.91 18.49 17.27
N ALA A 34 -14.21 17.42 16.90
CA ALA A 34 -13.83 16.30 17.77
C ALA A 34 -12.73 16.67 18.79
N GLY A 35 -12.15 17.87 18.69
CA GLY A 35 -11.05 18.28 19.58
C GLY A 35 -9.76 17.47 19.40
N ILE A 36 -9.55 16.85 18.23
CA ILE A 36 -8.32 16.09 17.95
C ILE A 36 -7.18 17.08 17.77
N ARG A 37 -6.15 16.97 18.63
CA ARG A 37 -4.96 17.86 18.64
C ARG A 37 -3.64 17.12 18.41
N HIS A 38 -3.69 15.80 18.29
CA HIS A 38 -2.50 14.98 18.09
C HIS A 38 -2.68 14.05 16.89
N PRO A 39 -1.65 13.90 16.04
CA PRO A 39 -1.72 13.06 14.84
C PRO A 39 -1.84 11.56 15.15
N HIS A 40 -1.54 11.16 16.38
CA HIS A 40 -1.64 9.77 16.86
C HIS A 40 -3.09 9.24 16.88
N LEU A 41 -4.09 10.11 16.77
CA LEU A 41 -5.51 9.73 16.76
C LEU A 41 -6.10 9.62 15.34
N ILE A 42 -5.24 9.57 14.33
CA ILE A 42 -5.61 9.41 12.92
C ILE A 42 -4.79 8.26 12.35
N ALA A 43 -5.48 7.24 11.87
CA ALA A 43 -4.88 6.12 11.17
C ALA A 43 -5.43 6.02 9.74
N ASN A 44 -4.62 5.48 8.85
CA ASN A 44 -5.06 4.94 7.57
C ASN A 44 -4.58 3.50 7.52
N PHE A 45 -5.42 2.58 7.05
CA PHE A 45 -4.97 1.24 6.72
C PHE A 45 -5.64 0.78 5.45
N ASP A 46 -5.00 -0.17 4.79
CA ASP A 46 -5.51 -0.76 3.57
C ASP A 46 -5.05 -2.21 3.40
N GLN A 47 -5.76 -2.96 2.56
CA GLN A 47 -5.41 -4.31 2.16
C GLN A 47 -4.62 -4.29 0.85
N THR A 48 -3.49 -5.00 0.81
CA THR A 48 -2.71 -5.19 -0.42
C THR A 48 -2.44 -6.67 -0.67
N GLN A 49 -2.43 -7.06 -1.94
CA GLN A 49 -2.06 -8.41 -2.34
C GLN A 49 -0.55 -8.62 -2.26
N VAL A 50 -0.15 -9.77 -1.73
CA VAL A 50 1.25 -10.23 -1.72
C VAL A 50 1.32 -11.60 -2.37
N THR A 51 1.97 -11.68 -3.53
CA THR A 51 2.23 -12.93 -4.24
C THR A 51 3.11 -13.85 -3.39
N VAL A 52 2.73 -15.12 -3.28
CA VAL A 52 3.36 -16.09 -2.36
C VAL A 52 4.80 -16.41 -2.77
N ALA A 53 5.07 -16.44 -4.07
CA ALA A 53 6.39 -16.61 -4.66
C ALA A 53 6.47 -15.70 -5.88
N ASP A 54 6.97 -14.47 -5.69
CA ASP A 54 7.24 -13.58 -6.81
C ASP A 54 8.57 -13.98 -7.45
N ASN A 55 8.45 -14.57 -8.63
CA ASN A 55 9.57 -14.94 -9.48
C ASN A 55 9.73 -13.82 -10.50
N SER A 56 10.75 -12.98 -10.32
CA SER A 56 11.07 -11.84 -11.19
C SER A 56 10.73 -12.12 -12.65
N GLY A 57 10.08 -11.17 -13.33
CA GLY A 57 9.73 -11.30 -14.74
C GLY A 57 10.93 -11.45 -15.69
N CYS A 58 12.15 -11.28 -15.18
CA CYS A 58 13.40 -11.44 -15.91
C CYS A 58 14.16 -12.70 -15.46
N THR A 59 14.89 -13.30 -16.40
CA THR A 59 15.84 -14.38 -16.17
C THR A 59 17.03 -14.22 -17.11
N PHE A 60 18.12 -14.94 -16.83
CA PHE A 60 19.26 -15.01 -17.75
C PHE A 60 19.03 -16.06 -18.82
N GLU A 61 19.36 -15.72 -20.06
CA GLU A 61 19.29 -16.62 -21.21
C GLU A 61 20.41 -16.27 -22.20
N VAL A 62 20.72 -17.17 -23.13
CA VAL A 62 21.69 -16.97 -24.20
C VAL A 62 21.35 -15.72 -25.01
N GLU A 63 22.35 -14.87 -25.26
CA GLU A 63 22.22 -13.65 -26.06
C GLU A 63 21.72 -13.97 -27.48
N GLY A 64 20.67 -13.27 -27.93
CA GLY A 64 20.03 -13.50 -29.22
C GLY A 64 18.84 -14.46 -29.20
N SER A 65 18.50 -15.03 -28.04
CA SER A 65 17.29 -15.82 -27.85
C SER A 65 16.02 -15.00 -28.09
N LYS A 66 15.11 -15.55 -28.91
CA LYS A 66 13.85 -14.90 -29.28
C LYS A 66 12.71 -15.18 -28.29
N GLN A 67 12.85 -16.24 -27.50
CA GLN A 67 11.91 -16.65 -26.47
C GLN A 67 12.72 -17.03 -25.24
N VAL A 68 12.41 -16.40 -24.11
CA VAL A 68 13.06 -16.61 -22.83
C VAL A 68 12.03 -17.19 -21.88
N ALA A 69 12.22 -18.43 -21.45
CA ALA A 69 11.31 -19.08 -20.52
C ALA A 69 11.64 -18.65 -19.08
N VAL A 70 10.65 -18.13 -18.35
CA VAL A 70 10.80 -17.76 -16.93
C VAL A 70 10.10 -18.81 -16.08
N ALA A 71 10.83 -19.38 -15.11
CA ALA A 71 10.28 -20.40 -14.23
C ALA A 71 9.26 -19.80 -13.24
N ASN A 72 8.10 -20.45 -13.10
CA ASN A 72 6.96 -20.06 -12.26
C ASN A 72 6.44 -18.63 -12.47
N LYS A 73 6.47 -18.10 -13.70
CA LYS A 73 5.83 -16.83 -14.06
C LYS A 73 4.32 -16.79 -13.74
N GLU A 74 3.68 -17.95 -13.61
CA GLU A 74 2.24 -18.11 -13.36
C GLU A 74 1.90 -18.43 -11.89
N GLU A 75 2.61 -17.85 -10.93
CA GLU A 75 2.21 -17.93 -9.52
C GLU A 75 0.93 -17.12 -9.30
N LYS A 76 -0.18 -17.81 -8.98
CA LYS A 76 -1.49 -17.19 -8.72
C LYS A 76 -1.85 -17.17 -7.25
N ARG A 77 -1.07 -17.82 -6.39
CA ARG A 77 -1.33 -17.83 -4.95
C ARG A 77 -0.88 -16.50 -4.36
N ALA A 78 -1.75 -15.92 -3.56
CA ALA A 78 -1.46 -14.70 -2.82
C ALA A 78 -1.89 -14.80 -1.36
N TRP A 79 -1.38 -13.86 -0.57
CA TRP A 79 -1.86 -13.49 0.75
C TRP A 79 -2.37 -12.06 0.71
N THR A 80 -3.24 -11.70 1.64
CA THR A 80 -3.62 -10.29 1.85
C THR A 80 -2.86 -9.76 3.06
N ALA A 81 -2.14 -8.66 2.88
CA ALA A 81 -1.53 -7.92 3.98
C ALA A 81 -2.38 -6.67 4.30
N VAL A 82 -2.82 -6.54 5.55
CA VAL A 82 -3.47 -5.32 6.05
C VAL A 82 -2.40 -4.43 6.65
N VAL A 83 -2.00 -3.40 5.91
CA VAL A 83 -0.95 -2.46 6.29
C VAL A 83 -1.60 -1.21 6.84
N GLY A 84 -1.18 -0.79 8.04
CA GLY A 84 -1.73 0.39 8.71
C GLY A 84 -0.64 1.36 9.12
N ILE A 85 -0.96 2.66 9.06
CA ILE A 85 -0.10 3.76 9.44
C ILE A 85 -0.89 4.82 10.21
N THR A 86 -0.19 5.69 10.94
CA THR A 86 -0.78 6.84 11.63
C THR A 86 -0.21 8.14 11.10
N ALA A 87 -0.97 9.22 11.18
CA ALA A 87 -0.48 10.55 10.79
C ALA A 87 0.72 11.01 11.65
N ALA A 88 0.98 10.34 12.79
CA ALA A 88 2.13 10.63 13.64
C ALA A 88 3.46 10.09 13.07
N GLY A 89 3.40 9.25 12.04
CA GLY A 89 4.56 8.58 11.46
C GLY A 89 4.78 7.15 11.94
N ASN A 90 3.83 6.55 12.67
CA ASN A 90 3.95 5.16 13.11
C ASN A 90 3.36 4.20 12.09
N VAL A 91 4.08 3.10 11.82
CA VAL A 91 3.51 1.92 11.16
C VAL A 91 2.87 1.04 12.23
N LEU A 92 1.64 0.63 12.00
CA LEU A 92 0.92 -0.32 12.84
C LEU A 92 1.34 -1.75 12.47
N PRO A 93 1.27 -2.72 13.40
CA PRO A 93 1.52 -4.11 13.07
C PRO A 93 0.66 -4.59 11.89
N THR A 94 1.24 -5.38 10.98
CA THR A 94 0.51 -5.92 9.82
C THR A 94 -0.30 -7.14 10.23
N GLN A 95 -1.53 -7.28 9.71
CA GLN A 95 -2.24 -8.56 9.68
C GLN A 95 -2.05 -9.23 8.31
N ILE A 96 -1.64 -10.50 8.31
CA ILE A 96 -1.44 -11.30 7.12
C ILE A 96 -2.52 -12.37 7.09
N VAL A 97 -3.39 -12.29 6.09
CA VAL A 97 -4.48 -13.24 5.88
C VAL A 97 -4.03 -14.31 4.89
N MET A 98 -4.16 -15.56 5.33
CA MET A 98 -3.80 -16.74 4.54
C MET A 98 -5.01 -17.63 4.31
N LYS A 99 -5.13 -18.17 3.10
CA LYS A 99 -6.16 -19.18 2.81
C LYS A 99 -5.91 -20.46 3.61
N GLY A 100 -6.89 -20.93 4.38
CA GLY A 100 -6.85 -22.21 5.07
C GLY A 100 -7.84 -22.31 6.23
N GLY A 101 -8.22 -23.53 6.61
CA GLY A 101 -9.20 -23.77 7.68
C GLY A 101 -8.65 -24.33 8.99
N LEU A 102 -7.33 -24.51 9.11
CA LEU A 102 -6.69 -25.18 10.25
C LEU A 102 -5.42 -24.45 10.66
N ALA A 103 -5.03 -24.57 11.93
CA ALA A 103 -3.83 -23.93 12.47
C ALA A 103 -2.54 -24.25 11.69
N ARG A 104 -2.44 -25.45 11.10
CA ARG A 104 -1.32 -25.82 10.21
C ARG A 104 -1.22 -25.00 8.91
N SER A 105 -2.24 -24.20 8.61
CA SER A 105 -2.25 -23.26 7.50
C SER A 105 -1.68 -21.89 7.87
N LEU A 106 -1.27 -21.70 9.12
CA LEU A 106 -0.48 -20.57 9.57
C LEU A 106 1.01 -20.96 9.66
N PRO A 107 1.92 -19.98 9.73
CA PRO A 107 3.33 -20.25 9.93
C PRO A 107 3.60 -21.02 11.23
N SER A 108 4.55 -21.94 11.17
CA SER A 108 5.06 -22.67 12.32
C SER A 108 5.70 -21.73 13.36
N PRO A 109 5.62 -22.02 14.67
CA PRO A 109 6.41 -21.31 15.67
C PRO A 109 7.93 -21.40 15.47
N ASN A 110 8.41 -22.38 14.70
CA ASN A 110 9.82 -22.54 14.34
C ASN A 110 10.21 -21.77 13.09
N SER A 111 9.29 -21.02 12.48
CA SER A 111 9.54 -20.24 11.28
C SER A 111 10.58 -19.15 11.51
N PRO A 112 11.43 -18.86 10.51
CA PRO A 112 12.38 -17.75 10.60
C PRO A 112 11.63 -16.44 10.87
N GLY A 113 12.09 -15.69 11.88
CA GLY A 113 11.46 -14.43 12.28
C GLY A 113 10.17 -14.57 13.11
N TYR A 114 9.73 -15.77 13.49
CA TYR A 114 8.47 -15.94 14.24
C TYR A 114 8.45 -15.21 15.58
N ALA A 115 9.50 -15.40 16.41
CA ALA A 115 9.59 -14.71 17.71
C ALA A 115 9.52 -13.19 17.55
N GLU A 116 10.31 -12.65 16.61
CA GLU A 116 10.32 -11.22 16.31
C GLU A 116 8.97 -10.71 15.77
N SER A 117 8.29 -11.51 14.93
CA SER A 117 6.94 -11.16 14.45
C SER A 117 5.94 -11.00 15.61
N LYS A 118 6.08 -11.82 16.67
CA LYS A 118 5.25 -11.72 17.87
C LYS A 118 5.60 -10.50 18.71
N GLU A 119 6.87 -10.17 18.84
CA GLU A 119 7.33 -8.96 19.54
C GLU A 119 6.84 -7.68 18.85
N LEU A 120 6.88 -7.66 17.51
CA LEU A 120 6.35 -6.58 16.69
C LEU A 120 4.81 -6.57 16.60
N GLY A 121 4.13 -7.59 17.13
CA GLY A 121 2.68 -7.67 17.16
C GLY A 121 2.02 -8.04 15.82
N LEU A 122 2.76 -8.59 14.86
CA LEU A 122 2.19 -9.05 13.58
C LEU A 122 1.14 -10.14 13.85
N LEU A 123 0.04 -10.09 13.10
CA LEU A 123 -1.05 -11.04 13.19
C LEU A 123 -1.10 -11.92 11.95
N PHE A 124 -1.31 -13.21 12.15
CA PHE A 124 -1.54 -14.15 11.06
C PHE A 124 -2.94 -14.72 11.18
N GLY A 125 -3.81 -14.34 10.25
CA GLY A 125 -5.21 -14.70 10.19
C GLY A 125 -5.49 -15.78 9.14
N LEU A 126 -6.55 -16.55 9.35
CA LEU A 126 -7.00 -17.58 8.42
C LEU A 126 -8.37 -17.23 7.84
N ASN A 127 -8.49 -17.35 6.53
CA ASN A 127 -9.78 -17.42 5.86
C ASN A 127 -9.92 -18.78 5.17
N ALA A 128 -10.99 -19.50 5.49
CA ALA A 128 -11.20 -20.86 4.96
C ALA A 128 -11.55 -20.87 3.47
N LYS A 129 -12.20 -19.82 2.95
CA LYS A 129 -12.69 -19.73 1.56
C LYS A 129 -11.57 -19.30 0.60
N ASN A 130 -10.96 -18.15 0.87
CA ASN A 130 -9.97 -17.51 0.02
C ASN A 130 -8.86 -16.88 0.89
N TYR A 131 -7.99 -16.06 0.29
CA TYR A 131 -6.92 -15.36 1.02
C TYR A 131 -7.30 -13.92 1.42
N TRP A 132 -8.52 -13.48 1.10
CA TRP A 132 -8.97 -12.12 1.36
C TRP A 132 -9.32 -11.91 2.82
N SER A 133 -9.19 -10.66 3.27
CA SER A 133 -9.74 -10.25 4.57
C SER A 133 -11.26 -10.25 4.54
N ASN A 134 -11.88 -10.59 5.67
CA ASN A 134 -13.33 -10.59 5.85
C ASN A 134 -13.68 -9.83 7.15
N ILE A 135 -14.97 -9.63 7.41
CA ILE A 135 -15.42 -8.85 8.58
C ILE A 135 -14.85 -9.38 9.91
N PRO A 136 -14.86 -10.70 10.21
CA PRO A 136 -14.23 -11.22 11.42
C PRO A 136 -12.72 -10.93 11.54
N LEU A 137 -11.97 -11.01 10.43
CA LEU A 137 -10.54 -10.70 10.41
C LEU A 137 -10.28 -9.20 10.58
N LEU A 138 -11.11 -8.35 9.96
CA LEU A 138 -11.09 -6.90 10.15
C LEU A 138 -11.44 -6.51 11.59
N GLU A 139 -12.41 -7.18 12.21
CA GLU A 139 -12.75 -7.00 13.61
C GLU A 139 -11.55 -7.29 14.52
N GLU A 140 -10.87 -8.42 14.28
CA GLU A 140 -9.65 -8.78 15.00
C GLU A 140 -8.54 -7.74 14.81
N TYR A 141 -8.36 -7.23 13.58
CA TYR A 141 -7.38 -6.18 13.27
C TYR A 141 -7.71 -4.88 14.01
N LEU A 142 -8.96 -4.44 13.97
CA LEU A 142 -9.40 -3.25 14.69
C LEU A 142 -9.21 -3.40 16.19
N GLU A 143 -9.60 -4.54 16.77
CA GLU A 143 -9.50 -4.80 18.20
C GLU A 143 -8.05 -4.83 18.68
N LYS A 144 -7.23 -5.67 18.06
CA LYS A 144 -5.89 -5.97 18.56
C LYS A 144 -4.84 -4.94 18.16
N ILE A 145 -5.06 -4.21 17.06
CA ILE A 145 -4.06 -3.29 16.51
C ILE A 145 -4.56 -1.84 16.58
N VAL A 146 -5.60 -1.49 15.81
CA VAL A 146 -5.97 -0.08 15.62
C VAL A 146 -6.50 0.56 16.92
N THR A 147 -7.47 -0.07 17.56
CA THR A 147 -8.12 0.47 18.76
C THR A 147 -7.24 0.31 20.00
N SER A 148 -6.44 -0.75 20.06
CA SER A 148 -5.40 -0.92 21.08
C SER A 148 -4.34 0.19 20.99
N HIS A 149 -3.88 0.54 19.77
CA HIS A 149 -3.00 1.68 19.56
C HIS A 149 -3.65 2.99 20.04
N PHE A 150 -4.87 3.29 19.57
CA PHE A 150 -5.56 4.52 19.98
C PHE A 150 -5.78 4.61 21.49
N SER A 151 -6.14 3.52 22.14
CA SER A 151 -6.33 3.50 23.60
C SER A 151 -5.04 3.83 24.34
N ALA A 152 -3.91 3.22 23.92
CA ALA A 152 -2.60 3.52 24.49
C ALA A 152 -2.19 4.99 24.25
N GLN A 153 -2.44 5.54 23.06
CA GLN A 153 -2.12 6.93 22.75
C GLN A 153 -3.02 7.91 23.51
N LYS A 154 -4.32 7.62 23.64
CA LYS A 154 -5.25 8.42 24.43
C LYS A 154 -4.79 8.52 25.88
N GLN A 155 -4.46 7.39 26.50
CA GLN A 155 -3.91 7.35 27.86
C GLN A 155 -2.62 8.17 27.98
N ARG A 156 -1.67 7.96 27.06
CA ARG A 156 -0.36 8.66 27.08
C ARG A 156 -0.48 10.17 26.92
N LEU A 157 -1.45 10.63 26.12
CA LEU A 157 -1.66 12.04 25.79
C LEU A 157 -2.67 12.72 26.71
N GLY A 158 -3.26 12.00 27.66
CA GLY A 158 -4.23 12.54 28.62
C GLY A 158 -5.62 12.80 28.04
N TYR A 159 -6.00 12.10 26.97
CA TYR A 159 -7.36 12.13 26.43
C TYR A 159 -8.31 11.22 27.23
N PRO A 160 -9.61 11.54 27.28
CA PRO A 160 -10.60 10.63 27.83
C PRO A 160 -10.78 9.41 26.93
N GLU A 161 -11.30 8.31 27.49
CA GLU A 161 -11.45 7.04 26.76
C GLU A 161 -12.40 7.15 25.57
N ASP A 162 -13.41 8.00 25.68
CA ASP A 162 -14.42 8.31 24.66
C ASP A 162 -13.95 9.34 23.62
N GLN A 163 -12.72 9.84 23.72
CA GLN A 163 -12.13 10.71 22.71
C GLN A 163 -12.20 10.05 21.32
N GLU A 164 -12.78 10.79 20.39
CA GLU A 164 -12.94 10.36 19.01
C GLU A 164 -11.58 10.21 18.33
N CYS A 165 -11.46 9.16 17.51
CA CYS A 165 -10.30 8.87 16.67
C CYS A 165 -10.76 8.61 15.24
N VAL A 166 -9.90 8.83 14.26
CA VAL A 166 -10.23 8.72 12.84
C VAL A 166 -9.51 7.55 12.19
N VAL A 167 -10.23 6.79 11.39
CA VAL A 167 -9.66 5.81 10.46
C VAL A 167 -10.07 6.20 9.05
N LEU A 168 -9.07 6.43 8.20
CA LEU A 168 -9.24 6.63 6.76
C LEU A 168 -9.19 5.27 6.05
N LEU A 169 -10.18 4.98 5.23
CA LEU A 169 -10.36 3.74 4.48
C LEU A 169 -10.70 4.03 3.02
N ASP A 170 -10.50 3.07 2.13
CA ASP A 170 -11.01 3.17 0.77
C ASP A 170 -12.54 2.93 0.71
N CYS A 171 -13.14 3.11 -0.46
CA CYS A 171 -14.56 2.83 -0.67
C CYS A 171 -14.85 1.35 -1.01
N TRP A 172 -14.01 0.40 -0.59
CA TRP A 172 -14.27 -1.01 -0.84
C TRP A 172 -15.60 -1.47 -0.24
N SER A 173 -16.29 -2.40 -0.92
CA SER A 173 -17.65 -2.83 -0.58
C SER A 173 -17.75 -3.37 0.85
N VAL A 174 -16.74 -4.09 1.33
CA VAL A 174 -16.68 -4.60 2.71
C VAL A 174 -16.57 -3.46 3.72
N HIS A 175 -15.71 -2.46 3.48
CA HIS A 175 -15.55 -1.32 4.39
C HIS A 175 -16.77 -0.40 4.40
N ARG A 176 -17.52 -0.33 3.30
CA ARG A 176 -18.79 0.43 3.21
C ARG A 176 -20.01 -0.37 3.65
N SER A 177 -19.89 -1.68 3.83
CA SER A 177 -21.00 -2.54 4.22
C SER A 177 -21.66 -2.05 5.50
N GLU A 178 -22.99 -2.17 5.55
CA GLU A 178 -23.73 -1.83 6.76
C GLU A 178 -23.29 -2.69 7.96
N GLU A 179 -23.00 -3.96 7.71
CA GLU A 179 -22.52 -4.91 8.72
C GLU A 179 -21.23 -4.40 9.40
N PHE A 180 -20.21 -4.03 8.61
CA PHE A 180 -18.96 -3.52 9.16
C PHE A 180 -19.14 -2.18 9.88
N ARG A 181 -19.91 -1.25 9.32
CA ARG A 181 -20.19 0.05 9.96
C ARG A 181 -20.95 -0.12 11.28
N ASN A 182 -21.94 -1.01 11.33
CA ASN A 182 -22.70 -1.32 12.55
C ASN A 182 -21.82 -2.01 13.61
N LEU A 183 -20.93 -2.90 13.18
CA LEU A 183 -19.95 -3.53 14.05
C LEU A 183 -19.06 -2.47 14.74
N VAL A 184 -18.47 -1.57 13.95
CA VAL A 184 -17.60 -0.50 14.47
C VAL A 184 -18.37 0.42 15.41
N ARG A 185 -19.56 0.89 15.01
CA ARG A 185 -20.40 1.77 15.83
C ARG A 185 -20.75 1.14 17.18
N ARG A 186 -21.00 -0.17 17.21
CA ARG A 186 -21.37 -0.91 18.43
C ARG A 186 -20.17 -1.16 19.34
N ARG A 187 -19.02 -1.60 18.80
CA ARG A 187 -17.84 -1.96 19.61
C ARG A 187 -17.00 -0.75 19.99
N TRP A 188 -16.90 0.25 19.11
CA TRP A 188 -16.05 1.43 19.27
C TRP A 188 -16.81 2.69 18.84
N PRO A 189 -17.80 3.16 19.63
CA PRO A 189 -18.63 4.31 19.26
C PRO A 189 -17.87 5.63 19.14
N TRP A 190 -16.62 5.69 19.63
CA TRP A 190 -15.70 6.82 19.47
C TRP A 190 -14.87 6.75 18.17
N LEU A 191 -14.89 5.64 17.44
CA LEU A 191 -14.16 5.50 16.20
C LEU A 191 -14.96 6.11 15.04
N ARG A 192 -14.34 7.00 14.28
CA ARG A 192 -14.92 7.70 13.13
C ARG A 192 -14.27 7.16 11.86
N LEU A 193 -15.05 6.40 11.08
CA LEU A 193 -14.63 5.93 9.77
C LEU A 193 -14.79 7.07 8.75
N ARG A 194 -13.79 7.27 7.91
CA ARG A 194 -13.84 8.23 6.81
C ARG A 194 -13.30 7.56 5.56
N TYR A 195 -13.91 7.86 4.43
CA TYR A 195 -13.68 7.13 3.20
C TYR A 195 -12.98 8.00 2.16
N ILE A 196 -11.92 7.47 1.57
CA ILE A 196 -11.28 8.02 0.37
C ILE A 196 -12.28 7.89 -0.78
N PRO A 197 -12.55 8.96 -1.55
CA PRO A 197 -13.48 8.88 -2.67
C PRO A 197 -13.09 7.80 -3.68
N GLY A 198 -14.09 7.19 -4.32
CA GLY A 198 -13.86 6.14 -5.32
C GLY A 198 -12.96 6.64 -6.47
N GLY A 199 -11.99 5.82 -6.87
CA GLY A 199 -11.00 6.17 -7.90
C GLY A 199 -9.93 7.17 -7.44
N CYS A 200 -9.88 7.54 -6.16
CA CYS A 200 -8.88 8.48 -5.62
C CYS A 200 -7.85 7.84 -4.69
N THR A 201 -7.78 6.50 -4.57
CA THR A 201 -6.85 5.82 -3.66
C THR A 201 -5.39 6.14 -3.97
N GLY A 202 -4.97 6.00 -5.23
CA GLY A 202 -3.62 6.36 -5.69
C GLY A 202 -3.28 7.86 -5.61
N LEU A 203 -4.24 8.73 -5.27
CA LEU A 203 -4.05 10.18 -5.11
C LEU A 203 -4.15 10.64 -3.65
N ALA A 204 -4.98 9.98 -2.85
CA ALA A 204 -5.41 10.50 -1.55
C ALA A 204 -5.43 9.44 -0.43
N GLN A 205 -5.05 8.19 -0.69
CA GLN A 205 -4.89 7.16 0.33
C GLN A 205 -3.42 7.04 0.75
N PRO A 206 -3.04 7.41 1.99
CA PRO A 206 -1.65 7.39 2.44
C PRO A 206 -0.93 6.04 2.29
N CYS A 207 -1.62 4.92 2.51
CA CYS A 207 -1.07 3.59 2.31
C CYS A 207 -0.64 3.36 0.85
N ASP A 208 -1.52 3.63 -0.12
CA ASP A 208 -1.25 3.47 -1.56
C ASP A 208 -0.17 4.44 -2.04
N VAL A 209 -0.29 5.71 -1.65
CA VAL A 209 0.56 6.79 -2.14
C VAL A 209 2.03 6.61 -1.73
N GLY A 210 2.31 6.06 -0.54
CA GLY A 210 3.68 6.04 -0.03
C GLY A 210 4.16 4.77 0.65
N ILE A 211 3.30 3.79 0.96
CA ILE A 211 3.67 2.69 1.87
C ILE A 211 3.61 1.32 1.18
N GLN A 212 2.58 1.04 0.40
CA GLN A 212 2.38 -0.31 -0.15
C GLN A 212 3.47 -0.71 -1.14
N ARG A 213 3.89 0.19 -2.04
CA ARG A 213 4.97 -0.11 -3.00
C ARG A 213 6.30 -0.48 -2.33
N PRO A 214 6.89 0.31 -1.39
CA PRO A 214 8.13 -0.08 -0.74
C PRO A 214 7.96 -1.34 0.12
N TYR A 215 6.79 -1.52 0.72
CA TYR A 215 6.45 -2.74 1.47
C TYR A 215 6.46 -3.98 0.57
N LYS A 216 5.73 -3.96 -0.56
CA LYS A 216 5.71 -5.06 -1.54
C LYS A 216 7.10 -5.33 -2.09
N LEU A 217 7.85 -4.29 -2.47
CA LEU A 217 9.20 -4.43 -3.00
C LEU A 217 10.16 -5.10 -2.00
N SER A 218 10.08 -4.74 -0.71
CA SER A 218 10.86 -5.39 0.35
C SER A 218 10.59 -6.90 0.44
N ILE A 219 9.31 -7.29 0.31
CA ILE A 219 8.91 -8.70 0.30
C ILE A 219 9.45 -9.41 -0.94
N LYS A 220 9.25 -8.83 -2.14
CA LYS A 220 9.75 -9.38 -3.41
C LYS A 220 11.26 -9.63 -3.35
N ARG A 221 12.02 -8.67 -2.83
CA ARG A 221 13.48 -8.82 -2.64
C ARG A 221 13.83 -9.91 -1.63
N SER A 222 13.08 -10.02 -0.54
CA SER A 222 13.32 -11.06 0.46
C SER A 222 13.01 -12.47 -0.08
N GLN A 223 12.02 -12.60 -0.96
CA GLN A 223 11.75 -13.83 -1.69
C GLN A 223 12.91 -14.18 -2.65
N LEU A 224 13.43 -13.18 -3.38
CA LEU A 224 14.58 -13.36 -4.26
C LEU A 224 15.85 -13.75 -3.50
N ASP A 225 16.12 -13.10 -2.37
CA ASP A 225 17.26 -13.40 -1.48
C ASP A 225 17.23 -14.87 -1.02
N ASP A 226 16.05 -15.40 -0.72
CA ASP A 226 15.81 -16.80 -0.35
C ASP A 226 16.18 -17.78 -1.49
N ILE A 227 15.84 -17.42 -2.72
CA ILE A 227 16.14 -18.20 -3.94
C ILE A 227 17.65 -18.17 -4.21
N ILE A 228 18.26 -16.98 -4.15
CA ILE A 228 19.71 -16.79 -4.34
C ILE A 228 20.48 -17.60 -3.31
N SER A 229 20.13 -17.48 -2.03
CA SER A 229 20.82 -18.17 -0.93
C SER A 229 20.78 -19.69 -1.10
N LYS A 230 19.61 -20.24 -1.45
CA LYS A 230 19.49 -21.68 -1.76
C LYS A 230 20.35 -22.12 -2.94
N THR A 231 20.31 -21.34 -4.01
CA THR A 231 21.07 -21.64 -5.23
C THR A 231 22.57 -21.63 -4.95
N LEU A 232 23.05 -20.66 -4.17
CA LEU A 232 24.45 -20.57 -3.77
C LEU A 232 24.87 -21.77 -2.90
N ILE A 233 24.05 -22.18 -1.92
CA ILE A 233 24.35 -23.36 -1.08
C ILE A 233 24.46 -24.63 -1.94
N HIS A 234 23.56 -24.82 -2.91
CA HIS A 234 23.59 -25.96 -3.83
C HIS A 234 24.86 -25.97 -4.68
N LEU A 235 25.23 -24.81 -5.25
CA LEU A 235 26.45 -24.66 -6.04
C LEU A 235 27.72 -24.88 -5.21
N GLU A 236 27.76 -24.38 -3.97
CA GLU A 236 28.90 -24.56 -3.05
C GLU A 236 29.05 -26.03 -2.60
N SER A 237 27.96 -26.78 -2.59
CA SER A 237 27.96 -28.22 -2.29
C SER A 237 28.42 -29.09 -3.48
N ASN A 238 28.66 -28.47 -4.65
CA ASN A 238 29.07 -29.14 -5.88
C ASN A 238 28.05 -30.20 -6.37
N ASP A 239 26.78 -30.03 -6.00
CA ASP A 239 25.68 -30.89 -6.42
C ASP A 239 25.31 -30.63 -7.88
N ASP A 240 24.67 -31.61 -8.53
CA ASP A 240 24.25 -31.49 -9.93
C ASP A 240 23.26 -30.30 -10.09
N PRO A 241 23.57 -29.30 -10.93
CA PRO A 241 22.69 -28.15 -11.16
C PRO A 241 21.29 -28.53 -11.65
N THR A 242 21.15 -29.68 -12.34
CA THR A 242 19.86 -30.17 -12.84
C THR A 242 18.96 -30.72 -11.73
N GLU A 243 19.50 -30.98 -10.55
CA GLU A 243 18.75 -31.46 -9.38
C GLU A 243 18.25 -30.33 -8.47
N LEU A 244 18.64 -29.07 -8.71
CA LEU A 244 18.18 -27.92 -7.94
C LEU A 244 16.66 -27.74 -8.09
N LYS A 245 15.93 -28.02 -7.00
CA LYS A 245 14.48 -27.81 -6.93
C LYS A 245 14.14 -26.77 -5.89
N LEU A 246 13.64 -25.62 -6.34
CA LEU A 246 13.08 -24.60 -5.46
C LEU A 246 11.79 -25.13 -4.83
N ASP A 247 11.81 -25.31 -3.52
CA ASP A 247 10.62 -25.74 -2.77
C ASP A 247 9.55 -24.65 -2.77
N SER A 248 8.54 -24.82 -3.63
CA SER A 248 7.38 -23.94 -3.80
C SER A 248 6.13 -24.40 -3.04
N ARG A 249 6.26 -25.41 -2.16
CA ARG A 249 5.15 -25.89 -1.34
C ARG A 249 4.64 -24.77 -0.43
N ILE A 250 3.32 -24.60 -0.39
CA ILE A 250 2.69 -23.51 0.37
C ILE A 250 3.08 -23.51 1.85
N GLY A 251 3.25 -24.69 2.48
CA GLY A 251 3.70 -24.79 3.87
C GLY A 251 5.10 -24.18 4.07
N THR A 252 6.04 -24.54 3.19
CA THR A 252 7.40 -23.99 3.21
C THR A 252 7.41 -22.47 3.02
N LEU A 253 6.61 -21.96 2.08
CA LEU A 253 6.57 -20.53 1.78
C LEU A 253 5.87 -19.71 2.88
N ARG A 254 4.86 -20.27 3.56
CA ARG A 254 4.27 -19.66 4.76
C ARG A 254 5.27 -19.50 5.89
N ASP A 255 6.12 -20.51 6.10
CA ASP A 255 7.11 -20.45 7.16
C ASP A 255 8.17 -19.39 6.85
N ARG A 256 8.63 -19.33 5.59
CA ARG A 256 9.58 -18.30 5.15
C ARG A 256 9.02 -16.89 5.20
N SER A 257 7.75 -16.73 4.85
CA SER A 257 7.17 -15.40 4.69
C SER A 257 7.10 -14.59 5.95
N VAL A 258 7.13 -15.24 7.12
CA VAL A 258 7.26 -14.54 8.40
C VAL A 258 8.46 -13.59 8.42
N ALA A 259 9.64 -14.05 7.98
CA ALA A 259 10.83 -13.21 7.92
C ALA A 259 10.69 -12.09 6.87
N TRP A 260 10.04 -12.37 5.73
CA TRP A 260 9.81 -11.37 4.69
C TRP A 260 8.92 -10.23 5.20
N PHE A 261 7.81 -10.56 5.87
CA PHE A 261 6.89 -9.57 6.45
C PHE A 261 7.53 -8.78 7.59
N VAL A 262 8.33 -9.42 8.44
CA VAL A 262 9.09 -8.74 9.50
C VAL A 262 10.08 -7.74 8.91
N LYS A 263 10.84 -8.14 7.89
CA LYS A 263 11.79 -7.25 7.21
C LYS A 263 11.07 -6.09 6.53
N ALA A 264 10.00 -6.36 5.79
CA ALA A 264 9.22 -5.34 5.11
C ALA A 264 8.62 -4.33 6.09
N TRP A 265 8.04 -4.79 7.20
CA TRP A 265 7.49 -3.92 8.24
C TRP A 265 8.57 -2.99 8.82
N LYS A 266 9.77 -3.52 9.10
CA LYS A 266 10.89 -2.71 9.61
C LYS A 266 11.37 -1.69 8.60
N GLU A 267 11.44 -2.05 7.32
CA GLU A 267 11.91 -1.16 6.26
C GLU A 267 10.97 0.03 6.06
N ILE A 268 9.65 -0.18 6.09
CA ILE A 268 8.67 0.91 6.01
C ILE A 268 8.49 1.68 7.33
N SER A 269 9.04 1.18 8.44
CA SER A 269 8.95 1.82 9.77
C SER A 269 9.87 3.03 9.91
N GLN A 270 9.76 3.96 8.97
CA GLN A 270 10.46 5.23 8.93
C GLN A 270 9.45 6.37 9.14
N VAL A 271 9.64 7.14 10.22
CA VAL A 271 8.71 8.22 10.60
C VAL A 271 8.51 9.22 9.46
N ASP A 272 9.60 9.60 8.80
CA ASP A 272 9.56 10.59 7.72
C ASP A 272 8.84 10.04 6.49
N LEU A 273 9.08 8.77 6.13
CA LEU A 273 8.35 8.11 5.03
C LEU A 273 6.84 8.14 5.27
N VAL A 274 6.42 7.74 6.47
CA VAL A 274 5.01 7.68 6.82
C VAL A 274 4.39 9.07 6.83
N LYS A 275 5.04 10.08 7.41
CA LYS A 275 4.52 11.45 7.35
C LYS A 275 4.42 11.96 5.91
N LYS A 276 5.43 11.66 5.10
CA LYS A 276 5.48 12.05 3.70
C LYS A 276 4.36 11.43 2.88
N SER A 277 3.93 10.20 3.20
CA SER A 277 2.78 9.60 2.51
C SER A 277 1.48 10.39 2.69
N PHE A 278 1.24 10.97 3.88
CA PHE A 278 0.12 11.89 4.09
C PHE A 278 0.33 13.26 3.40
N GLU A 279 1.56 13.78 3.37
CA GLU A 279 1.88 15.03 2.67
C GLU A 279 1.71 14.91 1.15
N HIS A 280 1.98 13.73 0.58
CA HIS A 280 1.86 13.44 -0.84
C HIS A 280 0.41 13.23 -1.29
N CYS A 281 -0.53 13.04 -0.36
CA CYS A 281 -1.95 13.14 -0.63
C CYS A 281 -2.33 14.61 -0.86
N ALA A 282 -1.91 15.15 -2.01
CA ALA A 282 -2.02 16.56 -2.36
C ALA A 282 -3.48 16.98 -2.56
N VAL A 283 -3.78 18.19 -2.11
CA VAL A 283 -5.10 18.81 -2.19
C VAL A 283 -4.92 20.20 -2.81
N ARG A 284 -5.92 20.65 -3.56
CA ARG A 284 -5.93 21.98 -4.18
C ARG A 284 -5.57 23.09 -3.20
N GLY A 285 -4.95 24.16 -3.70
CA GLY A 285 -4.59 25.33 -2.89
C GLY A 285 -3.39 25.13 -1.97
N GLY A 286 -2.53 24.15 -2.27
CA GLY A 286 -1.31 23.86 -1.49
C GLY A 286 -1.57 23.11 -0.18
N PHE A 287 -2.77 22.55 -0.02
CA PHE A 287 -3.10 21.67 1.10
C PHE A 287 -2.69 20.23 0.80
N ASN A 288 -2.66 19.39 1.84
CA ASN A 288 -2.56 17.94 1.75
C ASN A 288 -3.27 17.28 2.94
N LEU A 289 -3.26 15.94 3.01
CA LEU A 289 -3.90 15.19 4.10
C LEU A 289 -3.00 14.98 5.34
N SER A 290 -1.84 15.66 5.43
CA SER A 290 -1.04 15.66 6.67
C SER A 290 -1.83 16.31 7.82
N PHE A 291 -1.51 15.90 9.05
CA PHE A 291 -2.14 16.46 10.24
C PHE A 291 -1.88 17.96 10.35
N GLU A 292 -0.66 18.39 10.01
CA GLU A 292 -0.22 19.78 10.01
C GLU A 292 -1.05 20.62 9.03
N SER A 293 -1.34 20.09 7.84
CA SER A 293 -2.20 20.74 6.84
C SER A 293 -3.65 20.82 7.30
N LEU A 294 -4.24 19.69 7.73
CA LEU A 294 -5.64 19.58 8.16
C LEU A 294 -5.98 20.46 9.37
N THR A 295 -5.01 20.68 10.27
CA THR A 295 -5.18 21.51 11.47
C THR A 295 -4.60 22.92 11.35
N SER A 296 -4.06 23.27 10.18
CA SER A 296 -3.43 24.56 9.94
C SER A 296 -4.40 25.73 10.14
N SER A 297 -3.86 26.90 10.49
CA SER A 297 -4.65 28.14 10.55
C SER A 297 -5.29 28.49 9.20
N ALA A 298 -4.65 28.12 8.09
CA ALA A 298 -5.19 28.29 6.75
C ALA A 298 -6.43 27.40 6.53
N ALA A 299 -6.36 26.12 6.88
CA ALA A 299 -7.52 25.21 6.80
C ALA A 299 -8.68 25.68 7.67
N LEU A 300 -8.39 26.10 8.91
CA LEU A 300 -9.41 26.63 9.82
C LEU A 300 -10.03 27.95 9.33
N LYS A 301 -9.26 28.78 8.61
CA LYS A 301 -9.79 29.99 7.96
C LYS A 301 -10.75 29.61 6.83
N VAL A 302 -10.37 28.67 5.97
CA VAL A 302 -11.25 28.15 4.90
C VAL A 302 -12.57 27.66 5.50
N LEU A 303 -12.53 26.81 6.53
CA LEU A 303 -13.75 26.30 7.17
C LEU A 303 -14.64 27.39 7.78
N ARG A 304 -14.06 28.49 8.25
CA ARG A 304 -14.79 29.63 8.83
C ARG A 304 -15.50 30.46 7.76
N GLU A 305 -14.87 30.62 6.60
CA GLU A 305 -15.36 31.41 5.48
C GLU A 305 -16.33 30.61 4.59
N LEU A 306 -16.20 29.28 4.59
CA LEU A 306 -16.98 28.37 3.74
C LEU A 306 -18.51 28.57 3.79
N PRO A 307 -19.16 28.81 4.95
CA PRO A 307 -20.59 29.08 4.99
C PRO A 307 -21.03 30.31 4.20
N GLN A 308 -20.12 31.25 3.95
CA GLN A 308 -20.37 32.49 3.21
C GLN A 308 -19.95 32.35 1.75
N THR A 309 -18.82 31.68 1.48
CA THR A 309 -18.25 31.57 0.14
C THR A 309 -18.90 30.46 -0.68
N ASP A 310 -19.28 29.35 -0.05
CA ASP A 310 -19.96 28.21 -0.70
C ASP A 310 -20.95 27.55 0.29
N PRO A 311 -22.13 28.15 0.48
CA PRO A 311 -23.14 27.65 1.42
C PRO A 311 -23.64 26.25 1.06
N VAL A 312 -23.64 25.88 -0.23
CA VAL A 312 -24.10 24.57 -0.71
C VAL A 312 -23.12 23.49 -0.30
N LEU A 313 -21.81 23.71 -0.54
CA LEU A 313 -20.78 22.80 -0.08
C LEU A 313 -20.73 22.73 1.45
N TRP A 314 -20.87 23.85 2.14
CA TRP A 314 -20.97 23.87 3.61
C TRP A 314 -22.11 22.99 4.11
N ALA A 315 -23.31 23.13 3.55
CA ALA A 315 -24.46 22.31 3.91
C ALA A 315 -24.20 20.81 3.67
N LYS A 316 -23.53 20.46 2.55
CA LYS A 316 -23.14 19.08 2.25
C LYS A 316 -22.18 18.50 3.29
N ILE A 317 -21.07 19.19 3.58
CA ILE A 317 -20.05 18.66 4.51
C ILE A 317 -20.51 18.68 5.97
N SER A 318 -21.36 19.64 6.37
CA SER A 318 -21.86 19.76 7.74
C SER A 318 -23.01 18.80 8.02
N SER A 319 -23.90 18.53 7.05
CA SER A 319 -24.98 17.55 7.23
C SER A 319 -24.45 16.12 7.34
N GLU A 320 -23.41 15.76 6.60
CA GLU A 320 -22.77 14.43 6.71
C GLU A 320 -22.03 14.26 8.05
N SER A 321 -21.54 15.35 8.66
CA SER A 321 -20.97 15.31 10.02
C SER A 321 -21.99 14.97 11.11
N VAL A 322 -23.28 15.23 10.85
CA VAL A 322 -24.41 14.98 11.77
C VAL A 322 -25.20 13.71 11.38
N SER A 323 -25.12 13.25 10.13
CA SER A 323 -25.97 12.17 9.61
C SER A 323 -25.28 10.82 9.38
N GLU A 324 -23.96 10.69 9.58
CA GLU A 324 -23.37 9.34 9.70
C GLU A 324 -23.78 8.60 10.99
N SER A 325 -24.44 9.30 11.92
CA SER A 325 -25.24 8.70 12.99
C SER A 325 -26.63 8.24 12.57
N ASP A 326 -27.24 8.73 11.47
CA ASP A 326 -28.68 8.51 11.19
C ASP A 326 -29.09 8.21 9.72
N ASN A 327 -28.24 8.33 8.70
CA ASN A 327 -28.62 8.03 7.32
C ASN A 327 -28.08 6.69 6.83
N ALA A 328 -28.84 5.65 7.17
CA ALA A 328 -28.98 4.47 6.33
C ALA A 328 -29.74 4.86 5.06
N GLU A 329 -29.06 5.44 4.06
CA GLU A 329 -29.53 5.18 2.71
C GLU A 329 -29.30 3.69 2.45
N ALA A 330 -30.41 2.95 2.39
CA ALA A 330 -30.43 1.55 2.03
C ALA A 330 -29.90 1.42 0.60
N VAL A 331 -28.59 1.28 0.47
CA VAL A 331 -28.01 0.64 -0.71
C VAL A 331 -28.55 -0.78 -0.66
N PRO A 332 -29.24 -1.27 -1.71
CA PRO A 332 -29.70 -2.65 -1.75
C PRO A 332 -28.54 -3.54 -1.36
N ASN A 333 -28.82 -4.58 -0.57
CA ASN A 333 -27.85 -5.61 -0.21
C ASN A 333 -27.41 -6.28 -1.53
N MET A 334 -26.47 -5.64 -2.23
CA MET A 334 -25.76 -6.23 -3.34
C MET A 334 -25.05 -7.39 -2.66
N GLU A 335 -25.47 -8.61 -2.98
CA GLU A 335 -24.74 -9.80 -2.57
C GLU A 335 -23.27 -9.46 -2.72
N LEU A 336 -22.50 -9.57 -1.62
CA LEU A 336 -21.05 -9.43 -1.67
C LEU A 336 -20.65 -10.25 -2.88
N ALA A 337 -20.14 -9.60 -3.93
CA ALA A 337 -19.69 -10.30 -5.12
C ALA A 337 -18.52 -11.16 -4.64
N GLU A 338 -18.81 -12.38 -4.18
CA GLU A 338 -17.82 -13.28 -3.58
C GLU A 338 -16.79 -13.73 -4.65
N ASP A 339 -17.04 -13.39 -5.92
CA ASP A 339 -16.31 -13.85 -7.09
C ASP A 339 -15.57 -12.74 -7.88
N GLU A 340 -15.72 -11.45 -7.55
CA GLU A 340 -14.87 -10.41 -8.16
C GLU A 340 -13.58 -10.25 -7.35
N ASP A 341 -12.43 -10.48 -8.00
CA ASP A 341 -11.12 -10.29 -7.39
C ASP A 341 -10.90 -8.79 -7.09
N PRO A 342 -10.86 -8.35 -5.81
CA PRO A 342 -10.67 -6.95 -5.48
C PRO A 342 -9.30 -6.42 -5.91
N PHE A 343 -8.40 -7.32 -6.32
CA PHE A 343 -7.07 -7.01 -6.86
C PHE A 343 -6.98 -7.22 -8.38
N ALA A 344 -8.10 -7.36 -9.10
CA ALA A 344 -8.09 -7.57 -10.55
C ALA A 344 -7.38 -6.45 -11.31
N ASP A 345 -7.48 -5.21 -10.82
CA ASP A 345 -6.80 -4.03 -11.36
C ASP A 345 -5.38 -3.82 -10.77
N ASP A 346 -5.03 -4.56 -9.71
CA ASP A 346 -3.71 -4.60 -9.05
C ASP A 346 -2.81 -5.70 -9.64
N ALA A 347 -3.09 -6.16 -10.86
CA ALA A 347 -2.20 -7.05 -11.59
C ALA A 347 -0.90 -6.29 -11.89
N ASP A 348 0.06 -6.37 -10.96
CA ASP A 348 1.41 -5.80 -11.02
C ASP A 348 2.06 -6.10 -12.40
N ASP A 349 1.88 -5.23 -13.39
CA ASP A 349 2.83 -5.00 -14.50
C ASP A 349 3.81 -3.87 -14.09
N ASP A 350 4.08 -3.77 -12.79
CA ASP A 350 5.29 -3.13 -12.31
C ASP A 350 6.42 -4.02 -12.82
N GLY A 351 7.20 -3.53 -13.78
CA GLY A 351 8.35 -4.23 -14.33
C GLY A 351 9.30 -4.76 -13.24
N ASP A 352 10.35 -5.51 -13.60
CA ASP A 352 11.26 -6.09 -12.60
C ASP A 352 12.04 -5.00 -11.81
N GLU A 353 11.43 -4.54 -10.72
CA GLU A 353 11.97 -3.52 -9.80
C GLU A 353 12.86 -4.14 -8.73
N THR A 354 13.08 -5.47 -8.73
CA THR A 354 13.89 -6.13 -7.70
C THR A 354 15.35 -5.65 -7.69
N ALA A 355 15.82 -5.11 -8.82
CA ALA A 355 17.13 -4.45 -8.94
C ALA A 355 17.21 -3.08 -8.22
N LEU A 356 16.06 -2.47 -7.89
CA LEU A 356 15.98 -1.22 -7.13
C LEU A 356 15.89 -1.51 -5.63
N GLU A 357 16.57 -0.71 -4.82
CA GLU A 357 16.44 -0.76 -3.36
C GLU A 357 15.14 -0.08 -2.92
N PRO A 358 14.40 -0.62 -1.93
CA PRO A 358 13.28 0.09 -1.31
C PRO A 358 13.70 1.49 -0.83
N SER A 359 14.94 1.66 -0.38
CA SER A 359 15.52 2.95 -0.01
C SER A 359 15.59 3.96 -1.15
N VAL A 360 15.70 3.53 -2.41
CA VAL A 360 15.67 4.40 -3.59
C VAL A 360 14.26 4.93 -3.83
N PHE A 361 13.23 4.07 -3.73
CA PHE A 361 11.84 4.51 -3.83
C PHE A 361 11.46 5.40 -2.64
N MET A 362 11.88 5.02 -1.42
CA MET A 362 11.71 5.87 -0.24
C MET A 362 12.40 7.23 -0.44
N ALA A 363 13.59 7.28 -1.03
CA ALA A 363 14.25 8.55 -1.33
C ALA A 363 13.50 9.39 -2.38
N GLN A 364 12.85 8.75 -3.36
CA GLN A 364 11.96 9.43 -4.30
C GLN A 364 10.71 9.98 -3.60
N ILE A 365 10.09 9.21 -2.71
CA ILE A 365 8.98 9.70 -1.88
C ILE A 365 9.46 10.87 -1.01
N LEU A 366 10.65 10.80 -0.43
CA LEU A 366 11.18 11.86 0.43
C LEU A 366 11.58 13.13 -0.36
N SER A 367 11.65 13.07 -1.68
CA SER A 367 11.94 14.24 -2.53
C SER A 367 10.71 15.17 -2.67
N GLU A 368 10.91 16.41 -3.08
CA GLU A 368 9.81 17.39 -3.20
C GLU A 368 8.71 16.92 -4.16
N PRO A 369 7.43 17.26 -3.90
CA PRO A 369 6.33 16.86 -4.78
C PRO A 369 6.56 17.46 -6.16
N VAL A 370 6.85 16.60 -7.13
CA VAL A 370 6.84 16.98 -8.53
C VAL A 370 5.38 17.24 -8.92
N SER A 371 5.11 18.32 -9.69
CA SER A 371 3.77 18.65 -10.18
C SER A 371 3.07 17.41 -10.75
N ALA A 372 1.75 17.30 -10.57
CA ALA A 372 0.93 16.22 -11.13
C ALA A 372 1.09 16.07 -12.65
N ASP A 373 1.60 17.10 -13.34
CA ASP A 373 1.93 17.10 -14.77
C ASP A 373 3.22 16.34 -15.13
N CYS A 374 3.97 15.82 -14.15
CA CYS A 374 5.29 15.24 -14.35
C CYS A 374 5.43 13.80 -13.81
N LEU A 375 4.37 13.22 -13.27
CA LEU A 375 4.34 11.80 -12.94
C LEU A 375 3.82 11.04 -14.18
N PRO A 376 4.63 10.18 -14.83
CA PRO A 376 4.11 9.29 -15.84
C PRO A 376 3.14 8.33 -15.14
N GLY A 377 1.84 8.53 -15.37
CA GLY A 377 0.85 7.52 -15.02
C GLY A 377 1.15 6.24 -15.79
N ALA A 378 0.85 5.09 -15.19
CA ALA A 378 1.09 3.75 -15.74
C ALA A 378 0.29 3.42 -17.02
N ALA A 379 -0.17 4.42 -17.78
CA ALA A 379 -0.95 4.26 -19.00
C ALA A 379 -0.55 5.18 -20.16
N ASP A 380 0.57 5.91 -20.06
CA ASP A 380 1.05 6.70 -21.20
C ASP A 380 2.13 5.93 -21.98
N THR A 381 1.69 5.19 -23.00
CA THR A 381 2.56 4.83 -24.12
C THR A 381 3.14 6.09 -24.71
N LEU A 382 4.46 6.26 -24.60
CA LEU A 382 5.20 7.32 -25.27
C LEU A 382 5.07 7.14 -26.79
N ASP A 383 4.20 7.93 -27.41
CA ASP A 383 4.28 8.20 -28.85
C ASP A 383 5.56 9.00 -29.11
N LEU A 384 6.47 8.40 -29.86
CA LEU A 384 7.71 9.04 -30.32
C LEU A 384 7.38 10.08 -31.40
N GLU A 385 6.98 11.29 -31.00
CA GLU A 385 7.02 12.44 -31.90
C GLU A 385 8.42 13.05 -31.94
N GLU A 386 8.84 13.38 -33.16
CA GLU A 386 10.19 13.70 -33.60
C GLU A 386 10.86 14.81 -32.78
N VAL A 387 11.82 14.42 -31.94
CA VAL A 387 12.83 15.34 -31.43
C VAL A 387 13.81 15.65 -32.55
N GLN A 388 13.82 16.90 -33.02
CA GLN A 388 14.82 17.37 -33.99
C GLN A 388 16.24 17.26 -33.41
N ILE A 389 17.05 16.42 -34.05
CA ILE A 389 18.46 16.20 -33.75
C ILE A 389 19.27 17.29 -34.47
N PRO A 390 20.10 18.08 -33.78
CA PRO A 390 21.14 18.87 -34.44
C PRO A 390 22.24 17.95 -34.98
N ASP A 391 22.69 18.20 -36.20
CA ASP A 391 23.67 17.37 -36.91
C ASP A 391 24.99 17.13 -36.14
N ALA A 392 25.56 15.96 -36.42
CA ALA A 392 26.61 15.29 -35.69
C ALA A 392 27.97 16.02 -35.64
N GLU A 393 28.56 16.06 -34.43
CA GLU A 393 30.01 15.99 -34.27
C GLU A 393 30.42 14.58 -33.83
N GLU A 394 31.23 13.96 -34.68
CA GLU A 394 31.69 12.58 -34.58
C GLU A 394 32.74 12.43 -33.47
N PHE A 395 32.34 11.88 -32.30
CA PHE A 395 33.29 11.30 -31.34
C PHE A 395 32.92 9.85 -31.03
N GLY A 396 33.91 8.98 -31.21
CA GLY A 396 33.75 7.54 -31.39
C GLY A 396 33.17 6.76 -30.22
N ARG A 397 32.53 5.63 -30.59
CA ARG A 397 31.98 4.58 -29.72
C ARG A 397 33.00 4.11 -28.67
N GLY A 398 32.85 4.60 -27.45
CA GLY A 398 33.54 4.09 -26.26
C GLY A 398 33.01 2.72 -25.86
N LYS A 399 33.77 1.67 -26.18
CA LYS A 399 33.60 0.31 -25.62
C LYS A 399 33.71 0.37 -24.09
N ARG A 400 32.63 0.03 -23.36
CA ARG A 400 32.74 -0.27 -21.92
C ARG A 400 33.52 -1.57 -21.75
N ARG A 401 34.71 -1.47 -21.14
CA ARG A 401 35.58 -2.60 -20.81
C ARG A 401 35.00 -3.30 -19.57
N LYS A 402 34.51 -4.53 -19.73
CA LYS A 402 34.08 -5.39 -18.61
C LYS A 402 35.30 -5.73 -17.74
N THR A 403 35.24 -5.45 -16.44
CA THR A 403 36.19 -6.00 -15.45
C THR A 403 35.70 -7.40 -15.11
N ALA A 404 36.44 -8.43 -15.53
CA ALA A 404 36.10 -9.82 -15.24
C ALA A 404 36.21 -10.11 -13.74
N ASN A 405 35.19 -10.79 -13.18
CA ASN A 405 35.23 -11.36 -11.85
C ASN A 405 36.28 -12.48 -11.83
N LYS A 406 37.38 -12.30 -11.08
CA LYS A 406 38.54 -13.20 -11.08
C LYS A 406 38.28 -14.55 -10.40
N LYS A 407 37.11 -14.73 -9.75
CA LYS A 407 36.84 -15.88 -8.89
C LYS A 407 36.44 -17.17 -9.63
N TYR A 408 36.07 -17.10 -10.92
CA TYR A 408 35.57 -18.27 -11.69
C TYR A 408 36.24 -18.43 -13.06
N ARG A 409 37.51 -18.05 -13.18
CA ARG A 409 38.27 -18.21 -14.43
C ARG A 409 38.76 -19.66 -14.56
N GLY A 410 37.87 -20.59 -14.83
CA GLY A 410 38.25 -22.00 -15.04
C GLY A 410 37.15 -23.06 -15.03
N PHE A 411 35.87 -22.71 -14.88
CA PHE A 411 34.79 -23.70 -14.98
C PHE A 411 34.28 -23.78 -16.43
N GLU A 412 35.04 -24.47 -17.28
CA GLU A 412 34.53 -25.05 -18.52
C GLU A 412 34.97 -26.51 -18.54
N TYR A 413 33.99 -27.41 -18.69
CA TYR A 413 34.07 -28.88 -18.68
C TYR A 413 34.20 -29.53 -17.29
N HIS A 414 33.06 -29.90 -16.70
CA HIS A 414 32.63 -31.30 -16.58
C HIS A 414 31.17 -31.41 -16.17
#